data_AF-A0A5A7W2A7-F1
#
_entry.id   AF-A0A5A7W2A7-F1
#
_cell.length_a   1.000
_cell.length_b   1.000
_cell.length_c   1.000
_cell.angle_alpha   90.00
_cell.angle_beta   90.00
_cell.angle_gamma   90.00
#
_symmetry.space_group_name_H-M   'P 1'
#
loop_
_entity.id
_entity.type
_entity.pdbx_description
1 polymer ?
#
loop_
_entity_poly.entity_id
_entity_poly.type
_entity_poly.pdbx_seq_one_letter_code
_entity_poly.pdbx_strand_id
1 'polypeptide(L)' 'MQETSLDRKFYEHLASISYLGQFIVIENADPPTGTEKLATIEVFSGERGVGRQGLFPPVES' A
#
# COMPACT_ATOMS: atom_id res chain seq x y z
N MET A 1 12.51 1.11 -11.67
CA MET A 1 11.71 1.98 -10.77
C MET A 1 12.62 2.38 -9.62
N GLN A 2 12.73 3.67 -9.35
CA GLN A 2 13.69 4.21 -8.39
C GLN A 2 12.99 4.26 -7.03
N GLU A 3 13.14 3.20 -6.22
CA GLU A 3 12.82 3.26 -4.79
C GLU A 3 13.65 4.40 -4.20
N THR A 4 13.02 5.54 -3.93
CA THR A 4 13.76 6.64 -3.34
C THR A 4 13.95 6.33 -1.86
N SER A 5 15.10 6.72 -1.30
CA SER A 5 15.33 6.55 0.14
C SER A 5 14.29 7.26 1.01
N LEU A 6 13.48 8.16 0.43
CA LEU A 6 12.41 8.88 1.11
C LEU A 6 11.17 8.01 1.32
N ASP A 7 10.74 7.26 0.30
CA ASP A 7 9.54 6.43 0.36
C ASP A 7 9.68 5.37 1.46
N ARG A 8 10.84 4.68 1.51
CA ARG A 8 11.11 3.70 2.57
C ARG A 8 11.07 4.34 3.96
N LYS A 9 11.68 5.52 4.13
CA LYS A 9 11.70 6.25 5.40
C LYS A 9 10.31 6.67 5.85
N PHE A 10 9.41 6.96 4.92
CA PHE A 10 8.02 7.30 5.23
C PHE A 10 7.30 6.12 5.91
N TYR A 11 7.33 4.92 5.31
CA TYR A 11 6.70 3.73 5.89
C TYR A 11 7.36 3.30 7.21
N GLU A 12 8.69 3.37 7.30
CA GLU A 12 9.43 3.11 8.55
C GLU A 12 9.03 4.07 9.67
N HIS A 13 8.84 5.35 9.34
CA HIS A 13 8.40 6.33 10.32
C HIS A 13 7.01 6.01 10.84
N LEU A 14 6.02 5.76 9.96
CA LEU A 14 4.65 5.41 10.37
C LEU A 14 4.62 4.16 11.25
N ALA A 15 5.41 3.13 10.89
CA ALA A 15 5.53 1.92 11.70
C ALA A 15 6.09 2.23 13.11
N SER A 16 7.10 3.10 13.21
CA SER A 16 7.71 3.49 14.49
C SER A 16 6.74 4.23 15.43
N ILE A 17 5.73 4.91 14.88
CA ILE A 17 4.72 5.66 15.64
C ILE A 17 3.36 4.97 15.68
N SER A 18 3.29 3.68 15.33
CA SER A 18 2.06 2.87 15.33
C SER A 18 1.35 2.82 16.69
N TYR A 19 2.06 3.09 17.78
CA TYR A 19 1.48 3.22 19.12
C TYR A 19 0.57 4.46 19.29
N LEU A 20 0.66 5.46 18.40
CA LEU A 20 -0.19 6.66 18.42
C LEU A 20 -1.59 6.39 17.83
N GLY A 21 -1.75 5.33 17.03
CA GLY A 21 -3.02 4.99 16.41
C GLY A 21 -2.87 4.20 15.11
N GLN A 22 -4.00 4.00 14.43
CA GLN A 22 -4.04 3.31 13.15
C GLN A 22 -3.78 4.29 12.00
N PHE A 23 -2.82 3.96 11.15
CA PHE A 23 -2.57 4.66 9.89
C PHE A 23 -3.15 3.85 8.73
N ILE A 24 -3.84 4.53 7.82
CA ILE A 24 -4.31 3.96 6.56
C ILE A 24 -3.70 4.81 5.44
N VAL A 25 -2.85 4.18 4.63
CA VAL A 25 -2.19 4.82 3.48
C VAL A 25 -2.86 4.30 2.21
N ILE A 26 -3.33 5.21 1.37
CA ILE A 26 -3.95 4.89 0.08
C ILE A 26 -3.10 5.55 -1.00
N GLU A 27 -2.44 4.73 -1.81
CA GLU A 27 -1.54 5.19 -2.87
C GLU A 27 -1.84 4.46 -4.19
N ASN A 28 -1.50 5.11 -5.31
CA ASN A 28 -1.64 4.55 -6.66
C ASN A 28 -0.30 4.02 -7.20
N ALA A 29 0.55 3.53 -6.30
CA ALA A 29 1.86 2.97 -6.60
C ALA A 29 2.13 1.81 -5.63
N ASP A 30 2.95 0.85 -6.07
CA ASP A 30 3.43 -0.21 -5.18
C ASP A 30 4.34 0.40 -4.10
N PRO A 31 4.18 0.00 -2.83
CA PRO A 31 5.09 0.43 -1.78
C PRO A 31 6.49 -0.15 -1.99
N PRO A 32 7.53 0.44 -1.38
CA PRO A 32 8.89 -0.08 -1.46
C PRO A 32 8.99 -1.55 -1.01
N THR A 33 9.92 -2.30 -1.58
CA THR A 33 10.19 -3.69 -1.21
C THR A 33 10.49 -3.80 0.29
N GLY A 34 9.86 -4.76 0.98
CA GLY A 34 10.03 -4.96 2.43
C GLY A 34 8.95 -4.29 3.28
N THR A 35 8.08 -3.46 2.70
CA THR A 35 6.97 -2.80 3.42
C THR A 35 5.97 -3.81 3.98
N GLU A 36 5.86 -5.00 3.39
CA GLU A 36 5.03 -6.11 3.88
C GLU A 36 5.43 -6.59 5.29
N LYS A 37 6.62 -6.24 5.77
CA LYS A 37 7.08 -6.52 7.14
C LYS A 37 6.65 -5.46 8.15
N LEU A 38 6.24 -4.28 7.67
CA LEU A 38 5.90 -3.12 8.49
C LEU A 38 4.39 -2.91 8.59
N ALA A 39 3.63 -3.31 7.58
CA ALA A 39 2.19 -3.07 7.49
C ALA A 39 1.47 -4.19 6.74
N THR A 40 0.16 -4.30 6.97
CA THR A 40 -0.73 -5.08 6.10
C THR A 40 -0.97 -4.31 4.81
N ILE A 41 -0.70 -4.94 3.67
CA ILE A 41 -0.91 -4.36 2.35
C ILE A 41 -2.14 -5.03 1.71
N GLU A 42 -3.08 -4.21 1.25
CA GLU A 42 -4.22 -4.66 0.46
C GLU A 42 -4.18 -3.93 -0.89
N VAL A 43 -4.10 -4.71 -1.97
CA VAL A 43 -4.16 -4.17 -3.32
C VAL A 43 -5.61 -4.16 -3.77
N PHE A 44 -6.07 -3.03 -4.32
CA PHE A 44 -7.37 -2.96 -4.98
C PHE A 44 -7.17 -2.77 -6.47
N SER A 45 -7.91 -3.54 -7.27
CA SER A 45 -7.89 -3.44 -8.72
C SER A 45 -9.29 -3.62 -9.30
N GLY A 46 -9.54 -3.03 -10.46
CA GLY A 46 -10.71 -3.32 -11.29
C GLY A 46 -10.54 -4.55 -12.20
N GLU A 47 -9.32 -5.11 -12.26
CA GLU A 47 -9.02 -6.31 -13.02
C GLU A 47 -9.44 -7.57 -12.24
N ARG A 48 -10.18 -8.47 -12.89
CA ARG A 48 -10.63 -9.70 -12.25
C ARG A 48 -9.45 -10.61 -11.92
N GLY A 49 -9.38 -11.04 -10.66
CA GLY A 49 -8.33 -11.93 -10.17
C GLY A 49 -7.07 -11.20 -9.66
N VAL A 50 -7.05 -9.87 -9.72
CA VAL A 50 -5.97 -9.04 -9.16
C VAL A 50 -6.50 -8.29 -7.94
N GLY A 51 -5.89 -8.52 -6.78
CA GLY A 51 -6.23 -7.84 -5.54
C GLY A 51 -7.71 -7.98 -5.13
N ARG A 52 -8.15 -7.09 -4.24
CA ARG A 52 -9.52 -7.00 -3.74
C ARG A 52 -10.39 -6.13 -4.64
N GLN A 53 -11.60 -6.61 -4.87
CA GLN A 53 -12.62 -5.89 -5.64
C GLN A 53 -13.44 -4.97 -4.72
N GLY A 54 -14.07 -3.94 -5.30
CA GLY A 54 -15.05 -3.10 -4.60
C GLY A 54 -14.59 -1.70 -4.20
N LEU A 55 -13.31 -1.34 -4.41
CA LEU A 55 -12.87 0.06 -4.35
C LEU A 55 -12.94 0.74 -5.72
N PHE A 56 -12.53 0.02 -6.77
CA PHE A 56 -12.69 0.46 -8.16
C PHE A 56 -13.85 -0.31 -8.82
N PRO A 57 -14.55 0.32 -9.79
CA PRO A 57 -15.52 -0.41 -10.61
C PRO A 57 -14.81 -1.53 -11.38
N PRO A 58 -15.46 -2.70 -11.57
CA PRO A 58 -14.92 -3.74 -12.44
C PRO A 58 -14.69 -3.18 -13.84
N VAL A 59 -13.57 -3.53 -14.46
CA VAL A 59 -13.37 -3.24 -15.88
C VAL A 59 -14.35 -4.12 -16.66
N GLU A 60 -15.25 -3.49 -17.43
CA GLU A 60 -16.18 -4.19 -18.31
C GLU A 60 -15.38 -4.85 -19.44
N SER A 61 -15.72 -6.12 -19.73
CA SER A 61 -15.09 -6.94 -20.77
C SER A 61 -15.44 -6.48 -22.18
#